data_AF-A0A2U2SHA6-F1
#
_entry.id   AF-A0A2U2SHA6-F1
#
_cell.length_a   1.000
_cell.length_b   1.000
_cell.length_c   1.000
_cell.angle_alpha   90.00
_cell.angle_beta   90.00
_cell.angle_gamma   90.00
#
_symmetry.space_group_name_H-M   'P 1'
#
loop_
_entity.id
_entity.type
_entity.pdbx_description
1 polymer ?
#
loop_
_entity_poly.entity_id
_entity_poly.type
_entity_poly.pdbx_seq_one_letter_code
_entity_poly.pdbx_strand_id
1 'polypeptide(L)'
;TALFDLGCLLIALSVQGTHGALVLYASLATRALGLALLGIATEALLKESSEDSLTSLRSIGRLQPLAAVALMIGGFTIAGTPLAAGFAERWLMLRDLAQLDERWAWLVVLAGLGVVIAYLRALFALLRADEAGSRILRPISILWIPSAVLLLLSLASVTLGVFPNPILHIASVLVVLYPLPQF
;
A
#
# COMPACT_ATOMS: atom_id res chain seq x y z
N THR A 1 -8.40 -2.30 -0.93
CA THR A 1 -7.40 -1.21 -1.02
C THR A 1 -7.56 -0.39 -2.28
N ALA A 2 -7.45 -0.98 -3.48
CA ALA A 2 -7.49 -0.22 -4.74
C ALA A 2 -8.73 0.68 -4.89
N LEU A 3 -9.93 0.18 -4.57
CA LEU A 3 -11.17 0.96 -4.64
C LEU A 3 -11.19 2.14 -3.64
N PHE A 4 -10.71 1.90 -2.42
CA PHE A 4 -10.61 2.93 -1.38
C PHE A 4 -9.63 4.04 -1.79
N ASP A 5 -8.48 3.64 -2.33
CA ASP A 5 -7.45 4.56 -2.80
C ASP A 5 -7.94 5.40 -4.00
N LEU A 6 -8.65 4.79 -4.95
CA LEU A 6 -9.30 5.51 -6.05
C LEU A 6 -10.32 6.52 -5.55
N GLY A 7 -11.14 6.15 -4.56
CA GLY A 7 -12.09 7.07 -3.93
C GLY A 7 -11.38 8.29 -3.31
N CYS A 8 -10.23 8.06 -2.68
CA CYS A 8 -9.46 9.15 -2.10
C CYS A 8 -8.78 10.05 -3.14
N LEU A 9 -8.30 9.48 -4.25
CA LEU A 9 -7.79 10.26 -5.39
C LEU A 9 -8.88 11.16 -5.99
N LEU A 10 -10.12 10.67 -6.08
CA LEU A 10 -11.26 11.48 -6.54
C LEU A 10 -11.57 12.63 -5.58
N ILE A 11 -11.49 12.37 -4.28
CA ILE A 11 -11.66 13.44 -3.28
C ILE A 11 -10.53 14.46 -3.38
N ALA A 12 -9.28 14.02 -3.56
CA ALA A 12 -8.14 14.92 -3.76
C ALA A 12 -8.30 15.79 -5.03
N LEU A 13 -8.87 15.25 -6.11
CA LEU A 13 -9.26 16.03 -7.30
C LEU A 13 -10.36 17.04 -7.02
N SER A 14 -11.29 16.71 -6.12
CA SER A 14 -12.40 17.59 -5.77
C SER A 14 -11.97 18.77 -4.88
N VAL A 15 -10.84 18.66 -4.17
CA VAL A 15 -10.28 19.75 -3.39
C VAL A 15 -9.58 20.71 -4.36
N GLN A 16 -10.21 21.87 -4.60
CA GLN A 16 -9.65 22.88 -5.49
C GLN A 16 -8.36 23.48 -4.91
N GLY A 17 -7.43 23.85 -5.80
CA GLY A 17 -6.22 24.60 -5.46
C GLY A 17 -4.95 23.75 -5.38
N THR A 18 -3.88 24.39 -4.91
CA THR A 18 -2.52 23.80 -4.85
C THR A 18 -2.42 22.63 -3.87
N HIS A 19 -3.26 22.59 -2.83
CA HIS A 19 -3.28 21.51 -1.85
C HIS A 19 -3.85 20.21 -2.42
N GLY A 20 -4.98 20.24 -3.13
CA GLY A 20 -5.56 19.06 -3.78
C GLY A 20 -4.64 18.46 -4.83
N ALA A 21 -3.98 19.31 -5.64
CA ALA A 21 -2.97 18.89 -6.59
C ALA A 21 -1.78 18.20 -5.92
N LEU A 22 -1.29 18.75 -4.81
CA LEU A 22 -0.18 18.18 -4.04
C LEU A 22 -0.56 16.81 -3.47
N VAL A 23 -1.75 16.69 -2.85
CA VAL A 23 -2.27 15.41 -2.34
C VAL A 23 -2.38 14.38 -3.47
N LEU A 24 -2.87 14.78 -4.64
CA LEU A 24 -3.03 13.89 -5.79
C LEU A 24 -1.69 13.37 -6.30
N TYR A 25 -0.72 14.24 -6.56
CA TYR A 25 0.60 13.82 -7.05
C TYR A 25 1.34 12.95 -6.04
N ALA A 26 1.26 13.30 -4.75
CA ALA A 26 1.81 12.48 -3.68
C ALA A 26 1.14 11.09 -3.65
N SER A 27 -0.19 11.03 -3.71
CA SER A 27 -0.96 9.78 -3.73
C SER A 27 -0.62 8.90 -4.94
N LEU A 28 -0.38 9.49 -6.10
CA LEU A 28 0.04 8.73 -7.30
C LEU A 28 1.44 8.14 -7.14
N ALA A 29 2.37 8.89 -6.57
CA ALA A 29 3.74 8.41 -6.33
C ALA A 29 3.76 7.26 -5.31
N THR A 30 3.06 7.40 -4.19
CA THR A 30 2.96 6.35 -3.16
C THR A 30 2.19 5.13 -3.65
N ARG A 31 1.14 5.33 -4.47
CA ARG A 31 0.42 4.25 -5.15
C ARG A 31 1.33 3.45 -6.06
N ALA A 32 2.18 4.10 -6.86
CA ALA A 32 3.13 3.42 -7.73
C ALA A 32 4.10 2.53 -6.92
N LEU A 33 4.64 3.06 -5.82
CA LEU A 33 5.48 2.30 -4.89
C LEU A 33 4.74 1.10 -4.28
N GLY A 34 3.51 1.30 -3.82
CA GLY A 34 2.69 0.24 -3.24
C GLY A 34 2.32 -0.85 -4.24
N LEU A 35 2.02 -0.50 -5.48
CA LEU A 35 1.75 -1.46 -6.56
C LEU A 35 3.00 -2.25 -6.95
N ALA A 36 4.17 -1.61 -6.98
CA ALA A 36 5.44 -2.31 -7.22
C ALA A 36 5.71 -3.35 -6.13
N LEU A 37 5.54 -2.97 -4.85
CA LEU A 37 5.64 -3.90 -3.72
C LEU A 37 4.67 -5.07 -3.82
N LEU A 38 3.39 -4.79 -4.12
CA LEU A 38 2.37 -5.82 -4.28
C LEU A 38 2.68 -6.75 -5.45
N GLY A 39 3.12 -6.22 -6.59
CA GLY A 39 3.46 -7.00 -7.77
C GLY A 39 4.60 -7.96 -7.52
N ILE A 40 5.73 -7.44 -7.01
CA ILE A 40 6.93 -8.26 -6.74
C ILE A 40 6.66 -9.30 -5.65
N ALA A 41 5.93 -8.92 -4.59
CA ALA A 41 5.58 -9.84 -3.52
C ALA A 41 4.62 -10.94 -3.99
N THR A 42 3.64 -10.59 -4.83
CA THR A 42 2.70 -11.55 -5.41
C THR A 42 3.41 -12.52 -6.35
N GLU A 43 4.30 -12.02 -7.21
CA GLU A 43 5.11 -12.87 -8.10
C GLU A 43 5.99 -13.85 -7.29
N ALA A 44 6.63 -13.37 -6.22
CA ALA A 44 7.43 -14.22 -5.34
C ALA A 44 6.60 -15.34 -4.70
N LEU A 45 5.36 -15.04 -4.28
CA LEU A 45 4.44 -16.03 -3.72
C LEU A 45 3.91 -17.00 -4.79
N LEU A 46 3.59 -16.51 -6.00
CA LEU A 46 3.07 -17.34 -7.10
C LEU A 46 4.12 -18.27 -7.69
N LYS A 47 5.38 -17.83 -7.78
CA LYS A 47 6.49 -18.65 -8.31
C LYS A 47 6.73 -19.91 -7.48
N GLU A 48 6.40 -19.86 -6.19
CA GLU A 48 6.47 -20.99 -5.27
C GLU A 48 5.16 -21.83 -5.27
N SER A 49 4.05 -21.27 -5.77
CA SER A 49 2.76 -21.97 -5.87
C SER A 49 2.67 -22.76 -7.17
N SER A 50 2.72 -24.09 -7.07
CA SER A 50 2.53 -24.98 -8.23
C SER A 50 1.06 -25.32 -8.52
N GLU A 51 0.11 -24.92 -7.67
CA GLU A 51 -1.34 -25.12 -7.89
C GLU A 51 -2.13 -23.81 -7.66
N ASP A 52 -3.09 -23.52 -8.54
CA ASP A 52 -4.00 -22.35 -8.55
C ASP A 52 -5.00 -22.29 -7.36
N SER A 53 -4.77 -23.06 -6.30
CA SER A 53 -5.71 -23.12 -5.16
C SER A 53 -5.38 -22.05 -4.10
N LEU A 54 -6.40 -21.29 -3.68
CA LEU A 54 -6.32 -20.33 -2.58
C LEU A 54 -5.83 -20.95 -1.26
N THR A 55 -6.00 -22.26 -1.10
CA THR A 55 -5.45 -23.07 0.00
C THR A 55 -3.94 -23.24 -0.07
N SER A 56 -3.36 -23.37 -1.27
CA SER A 56 -1.91 -23.43 -1.48
C SER A 56 -1.22 -22.10 -1.13
N LEU A 57 -1.89 -20.98 -1.39
CA LEU A 57 -1.36 -19.65 -1.04
C LEU A 57 -1.16 -19.44 0.48
N ARG A 58 -1.94 -20.12 1.33
CA ARG A 58 -1.78 -20.04 2.80
C ARG A 58 -0.53 -20.75 3.31
N SER A 59 -0.17 -21.90 2.75
CA SER A 59 1.03 -22.63 3.18
C SER A 59 2.31 -21.92 2.70
N ILE A 60 2.25 -21.26 1.54
CA ILE A 60 3.38 -20.56 0.91
C ILE A 60 3.72 -19.24 1.62
N GLY A 61 2.72 -18.51 2.11
CA GLY A 61 2.95 -17.28 2.88
C GLY A 61 3.86 -17.48 4.10
N ARG A 62 3.87 -18.70 4.68
CA ARG A 62 4.75 -19.05 5.80
C ARG A 62 6.16 -19.49 5.36
N LEU A 63 6.33 -19.99 4.14
CA LEU A 63 7.65 -20.35 3.58
C LEU A 63 8.41 -19.09 3.16
N GLN A 64 7.69 -18.09 2.65
CA GLN A 64 8.23 -16.78 2.27
C GLN A 64 7.59 -15.65 3.10
N PRO A 65 7.87 -15.61 4.43
CA PRO A 65 7.29 -14.58 5.31
C PRO A 65 7.69 -13.17 4.87
N LEU A 66 8.86 -13.01 4.24
CA LEU A 66 9.30 -11.73 3.71
C LEU A 66 8.38 -11.21 2.59
N ALA A 67 7.99 -12.08 1.66
CA ALA A 67 7.07 -11.71 0.58
C ALA A 67 5.69 -11.38 1.14
N ALA A 68 5.19 -12.17 2.10
CA ALA A 68 3.94 -11.89 2.80
C ALA A 68 3.95 -10.52 3.51
N VAL A 69 5.04 -10.20 4.23
CA VAL A 69 5.20 -8.90 4.90
C VAL A 69 5.32 -7.76 3.89
N ALA A 70 6.07 -7.93 2.80
CA ALA A 70 6.21 -6.91 1.77
C ALA A 70 4.88 -6.65 1.03
N LEU A 71 4.09 -7.70 0.78
CA LEU A 71 2.72 -7.58 0.25
C LEU A 71 1.85 -6.70 1.17
N MET A 72 1.95 -6.92 2.47
CA MET A 72 1.22 -6.15 3.47
C MET A 72 1.66 -4.69 3.50
N ILE A 73 2.97 -4.45 3.49
CA ILE A 73 3.54 -3.09 3.48
C ILE A 73 3.13 -2.35 2.21
N GLY A 74 3.13 -3.01 1.05
CA GLY A 74 2.60 -2.45 -0.19
C GLY A 74 1.11 -2.08 -0.09
N GLY A 75 0.31 -2.97 0.49
CA GLY A 75 -1.12 -2.69 0.74
C GLY A 75 -1.37 -1.55 1.72
N PHE A 76 -0.60 -1.48 2.80
CA PHE A 76 -0.63 -0.39 3.78
C PHE A 76 -0.16 0.94 3.19
N THR A 77 0.81 0.91 2.29
CA THR A 77 1.26 2.07 1.52
C THR A 77 0.10 2.66 0.70
N ILE A 78 -0.63 1.83 -0.04
CA ILE A 78 -1.80 2.27 -0.83
C ILE A 78 -2.97 2.68 0.08
N ALA A 79 -3.16 1.98 1.21
CA ALA A 79 -4.20 2.34 2.16
C ALA A 79 -3.91 3.68 2.87
N GLY A 80 -2.65 4.09 2.97
CA GLY A 80 -2.23 5.27 3.72
C GLY A 80 -2.35 5.07 5.23
N THR A 81 -2.01 3.88 5.73
CA THR A 81 -2.06 3.59 7.17
C THR A 81 -1.00 4.39 7.92
N PRO A 82 -1.20 4.71 9.22
CA PRO A 82 -0.14 5.21 10.08
C PRO A 82 1.09 4.30 9.94
N LEU A 83 2.28 4.88 9.79
CA LEU A 83 3.58 4.23 9.48
C LEU A 83 3.90 3.89 8.02
N ALA A 84 2.97 4.01 7.07
CA ALA A 84 3.25 3.74 5.65
C ALA A 84 3.52 5.02 4.87
N ALA A 85 4.23 4.94 3.74
CA ALA A 85 4.54 6.10 2.90
C ALA A 85 3.31 6.92 2.51
N GLY A 86 2.15 6.28 2.36
CA GLY A 86 0.92 6.95 1.97
C GLY A 86 0.18 7.71 3.09
N PHE A 87 0.72 7.73 4.31
CA PHE A 87 0.06 8.37 5.45
C PHE A 87 0.02 9.89 5.32
N ALA A 88 1.10 10.51 4.84
CA ALA A 88 1.25 11.95 4.89
C ALA A 88 0.27 12.68 3.97
N GLU A 89 0.10 12.20 2.73
CA GLU A 89 -0.91 12.75 1.84
C GLU A 89 -2.34 12.43 2.29
N ARG A 90 -2.56 11.25 2.88
CA ARG A 90 -3.87 10.90 3.45
C ARG A 90 -4.22 11.81 4.62
N TRP A 91 -3.24 12.17 5.45
CA TRP A 91 -3.44 13.08 6.56
C TRP A 91 -3.76 14.51 6.08
N LEU A 92 -3.04 15.00 5.07
CA LEU A 92 -3.30 16.31 4.49
C LEU A 92 -4.72 16.37 3.89
N MET A 93 -5.09 15.32 3.14
CA MET A 93 -6.43 15.14 2.60
C MET A 93 -7.51 15.15 3.69
N LEU A 94 -7.31 14.41 4.78
CA LEU A 94 -8.25 14.36 5.90
C LEU A 94 -8.40 15.73 6.58
N ARG A 95 -7.31 16.49 6.69
CA ARG A 95 -7.34 17.86 7.22
C ARG A 95 -8.15 18.79 6.34
N ASP A 96 -7.96 18.72 5.02
CA ASP A 96 -8.72 19.53 4.05
C ASP A 96 -10.21 19.15 4.09
N LEU A 97 -10.52 17.85 4.20
CA LEU A 97 -11.90 17.37 4.34
C LEU A 97 -12.55 17.80 5.65
N ALA A 98 -11.80 17.77 6.75
CA ALA A 98 -12.30 18.20 8.05
C ALA A 98 -12.59 19.71 8.12
N GLN A 99 -11.89 20.52 7.31
CA GLN A 99 -12.20 21.95 7.16
C GLN A 99 -13.49 22.20 6.38
N LEU A 100 -13.84 21.31 5.46
CA LEU A 100 -15.11 21.38 4.72
C LEU A 100 -16.27 20.86 5.57
N ASP A 101 -16.20 19.61 6.03
CA ASP A 101 -17.15 19.01 6.96
C ASP A 101 -16.52 17.76 7.60
N GLU A 102 -16.43 17.79 8.93
CA GLU A 102 -15.83 16.76 9.78
C GLU A 102 -16.42 15.36 9.54
N ARG A 103 -17.70 15.28 9.15
CA ARG A 103 -18.39 14.00 8.92
C ARG A 103 -17.74 13.19 7.81
N TRP A 104 -17.30 13.85 6.73
CA TRP A 104 -16.65 13.18 5.61
C TRP A 104 -15.26 12.66 6.00
N ALA A 105 -14.52 13.44 6.80
CA ALA A 105 -13.23 12.99 7.32
C ALA A 105 -13.40 11.70 8.15
N TRP A 106 -14.40 11.64 9.03
CA TRP A 106 -14.70 10.43 9.82
C TRP A 106 -15.09 9.23 8.96
N LEU A 107 -15.88 9.42 7.90
CA LEU A 107 -16.21 8.34 6.96
C LEU A 107 -14.96 7.76 6.28
N VAL A 108 -14.03 8.62 5.84
CA VAL A 108 -12.77 8.18 5.22
C VAL A 108 -11.89 7.45 6.24
N VAL A 109 -11.82 7.92 7.48
CA VAL A 109 -11.08 7.24 8.57
C VAL A 109 -11.67 5.85 8.86
N LEU A 110 -13.00 5.73 8.95
CA LEU A 110 -13.67 4.44 9.18
C LEU A 110 -13.45 3.47 8.01
N ALA A 111 -13.54 3.96 6.77
CA ALA A 111 -13.24 3.15 5.58
C ALA A 111 -11.78 2.69 5.58
N GLY A 112 -10.84 3.57 5.93
CA GLY A 112 -9.43 3.25 6.10
C GLY A 112 -9.20 2.17 7.16
N LEU A 113 -9.86 2.28 8.32
CA LEU A 113 -9.77 1.29 9.40
C LEU A 113 -10.28 -0.09 8.94
N GLY A 114 -11.39 -0.13 8.19
CA GLY A 114 -11.90 -1.36 7.58
C GLY A 114 -10.88 -2.02 6.66
N VAL A 115 -10.15 -1.22 5.88
CA VAL A 115 -9.05 -1.70 5.03
C VAL A 115 -7.91 -2.29 5.86
N VAL A 116 -7.50 -1.63 6.94
CA VAL A 116 -6.45 -2.13 7.85
C VAL A 116 -6.84 -3.46 8.46
N ILE A 117 -8.08 -3.57 8.98
CA ILE A 117 -8.59 -4.80 9.59
C ILE A 117 -8.63 -5.92 8.55
N ALA A 118 -9.11 -5.66 7.34
CA ALA A 118 -9.16 -6.65 6.26
C ALA A 118 -7.74 -7.16 5.91
N TYR A 119 -6.77 -6.26 5.83
CA TYR A 119 -5.37 -6.60 5.56
C TYR A 119 -4.76 -7.42 6.70
N LEU A 120 -4.92 -6.99 7.96
CA LEU A 120 -4.42 -7.75 9.12
C LEU A 120 -5.03 -9.14 9.16
N ARG A 121 -6.33 -9.27 8.92
CA ARG A 121 -7.00 -10.57 8.81
C ARG A 121 -6.43 -11.42 7.67
N ALA A 122 -6.15 -10.82 6.52
CA ALA A 122 -5.52 -11.51 5.40
C ALA A 122 -4.11 -12.00 5.75
N LEU A 123 -3.29 -11.16 6.41
CA LEU A 123 -1.95 -11.54 6.88
C LEU A 123 -2.02 -12.72 7.86
N PHE A 124 -2.88 -12.62 8.88
CA PHE A 124 -3.05 -13.71 9.83
C PHE A 124 -3.54 -14.98 9.15
N ALA A 125 -4.45 -14.88 8.17
CA ALA A 125 -4.89 -16.03 7.40
C ALA A 125 -3.78 -16.63 6.53
N LEU A 126 -2.88 -15.81 6.00
CA LEU A 126 -1.73 -16.23 5.18
C LEU A 126 -0.60 -16.85 6.03
N LEU A 127 -0.50 -16.49 7.31
CA LEU A 127 0.51 -17.01 8.24
C LEU A 127 0.02 -18.17 9.11
N ARG A 128 -1.30 -18.37 9.22
CA ARG A 128 -1.89 -19.43 10.05
C ARG A 128 -1.64 -20.81 9.41
N ALA A 129 -1.17 -21.75 10.23
CA ALA A 129 -0.98 -23.14 9.81
C ALA A 129 -2.31 -23.79 9.44
N ASP A 130 -2.34 -24.47 8.30
CA ASP A 130 -3.33 -25.51 8.02
C ASP A 130 -2.61 -26.87 8.09
N GLU A 131 -3.21 -27.82 8.80
CA GLU A 131 -2.70 -29.19 9.00
C GLU A 131 -2.88 -30.05 7.72
N ALA A 132 -3.52 -29.51 6.70
CA ALA A 132 -3.88 -30.22 5.47
C ALA A 132 -2.71 -30.33 4.49
N GLY A 133 -1.80 -31.25 4.79
CA GLY A 133 -1.22 -32.13 3.78
C GLY A 133 0.10 -31.66 3.16
N SER A 134 1.14 -32.42 3.48
CA SER A 134 2.36 -32.61 2.69
C SER A 134 2.07 -32.66 1.17
N ARG A 135 2.14 -31.52 0.48
CA ARG A 135 2.18 -31.47 -0.98
C ARG A 135 3.49 -30.82 -1.39
N ILE A 136 4.25 -31.60 -2.15
CA ILE A 136 5.56 -31.38 -2.76
C ILE A 136 5.92 -29.89 -2.80
N LEU A 137 6.57 -29.44 -1.73
CA LEU A 137 7.16 -28.12 -1.62
C LEU A 137 8.38 -28.12 -2.53
N ARG A 138 8.44 -27.24 -3.53
CA ARG A 138 9.68 -27.06 -4.29
C ARG A 138 10.76 -26.61 -3.30
N PRO A 139 12.03 -27.03 -3.49
CA PRO A 139 13.12 -26.51 -2.69
C PRO A 139 13.12 -24.99 -2.85
N ILE A 140 12.93 -24.29 -1.73
CA ILE A 140 12.89 -22.83 -1.67
C ILE A 140 14.16 -22.32 -2.34
N SER A 141 14.02 -21.89 -3.58
CA SER A 141 15.08 -21.16 -4.24
C SER A 141 15.00 -19.77 -3.66
N ILE A 142 15.68 -19.57 -2.53
CA ILE A 142 15.97 -18.22 -2.01
C ILE A 142 16.70 -17.55 -3.15
N LEU A 143 15.96 -16.74 -3.91
CA LEU A 143 16.50 -15.90 -4.95
C LEU A 143 16.86 -14.60 -4.23
N TRP A 144 18.16 -14.37 -4.01
CA TRP A 144 18.65 -13.31 -3.12
C TRP A 144 18.24 -11.93 -3.64
N ILE A 145 18.06 -11.82 -4.96
CA ILE A 145 17.70 -10.61 -5.69
C ILE A 145 16.29 -10.10 -5.32
N PRO A 146 15.18 -10.83 -5.55
CA PRO A 146 13.84 -10.36 -5.19
C PRO A 146 13.68 -10.15 -3.67
N SER A 147 14.32 -10.97 -2.83
CA SER A 147 14.31 -10.72 -1.38
C SER A 147 14.99 -9.40 -1.01
N ALA A 148 16.14 -9.09 -1.60
CA ALA A 148 16.83 -7.81 -1.40
C ALA A 148 16.00 -6.62 -1.91
N VAL A 149 15.36 -6.76 -3.08
CA VAL A 149 14.48 -5.73 -3.65
C VAL A 149 13.27 -5.48 -2.75
N LEU A 150 12.61 -6.53 -2.26
CA LEU A 150 11.46 -6.42 -1.35
C LEU A 150 11.86 -5.77 -0.02
N LEU A 151 13.00 -6.15 0.55
CA LEU A 151 13.53 -5.50 1.76
C LEU A 151 13.81 -4.02 1.52
N LEU A 152 14.48 -3.69 0.42
CA LEU A 152 14.83 -2.31 0.08
C LEU A 152 13.58 -1.45 -0.15
N LEU A 153 12.61 -1.94 -0.92
CA LEU A 153 11.35 -1.22 -1.17
C LEU A 153 10.48 -1.10 0.09
N SER A 154 10.45 -2.16 0.91
CA SER A 154 9.76 -2.15 2.19
C SER A 154 10.37 -1.12 3.13
N LEU A 155 11.70 -1.10 3.24
CA LEU A 155 12.42 -0.13 4.05
C LEU A 155 12.20 1.28 3.53
N ALA A 156 12.27 1.48 2.20
CA ALA A 156 11.98 2.74 1.55
C ALA A 156 10.56 3.22 1.91
N SER A 157 9.54 2.37 1.80
CA SER A 157 8.16 2.74 2.16
C SER A 157 8.02 3.15 3.62
N VAL A 158 8.64 2.42 4.56
CA VAL A 158 8.60 2.79 5.98
C VAL A 158 9.35 4.09 6.23
N THR A 159 10.55 4.28 5.66
CA THR A 159 11.31 5.54 5.80
C THR A 159 10.56 6.73 5.22
N LEU A 160 9.88 6.56 4.10
CA LEU A 160 9.05 7.60 3.48
C LEU A 160 7.79 7.88 4.31
N GLY A 161 7.26 6.89 5.02
CA GLY A 161 6.17 7.08 5.98
C GLY A 161 6.59 7.90 7.19
N VAL A 162 7.81 7.69 7.70
CA VAL A 162 8.37 8.45 8.83
C VAL A 162 8.83 9.85 8.38
N PHE A 163 9.43 9.95 7.21
CA PHE A 163 9.93 11.20 6.61
C PHE A 163 9.21 11.47 5.29
N PRO A 164 8.03 12.09 5.31
CA PRO A 164 7.27 12.36 4.09
C PRO A 164 7.82 13.51 3.24
N ASN A 165 8.82 14.23 3.76
CA ASN A 165 9.43 15.39 3.11
C ASN A 165 9.86 15.14 1.65
N PRO A 166 10.50 14.00 1.28
CA PRO A 166 10.89 13.73 -0.11
C PRO A 166 9.68 13.60 -1.05
N ILE A 167 8.62 12.90 -0.63
CA ILE A 167 7.40 12.73 -1.43
C ILE A 167 6.71 14.07 -1.64
N LEU A 168 6.56 14.84 -0.57
CA LEU A 168 5.93 16.15 -0.62
C LEU A 168 6.74 17.14 -1.47
N HIS A 169 8.07 17.07 -1.43
CA HIS A 169 8.93 17.91 -2.26
C HIS A 169 8.78 17.56 -3.74
N ILE A 170 8.81 16.27 -4.11
CA ILE A 170 8.56 15.84 -5.50
C ILE A 170 7.16 16.27 -5.95
N ALA A 171 6.14 16.07 -5.12
CA ALA A 171 4.78 16.51 -5.41
C ALA A 171 4.70 18.03 -5.61
N SER A 172 5.36 18.83 -4.78
CA SER A 172 5.39 20.29 -4.91
C SER A 172 6.03 20.76 -6.21
N VAL A 173 7.12 20.12 -6.65
CA VAL A 173 7.76 20.40 -7.95
C VAL A 173 6.81 20.06 -9.09
N LEU A 174 6.09 18.95 -9.01
CA LEU A 174 5.09 18.56 -10.01
C LEU A 174 3.91 19.52 -10.06
N VAL A 175 3.45 20.04 -8.93
CA VAL A 175 2.38 21.07 -8.88
C VAL A 175 2.82 22.35 -9.59
N VAL A 176 4.09 22.74 -9.44
CA VAL A 176 4.63 23.94 -10.11
C VAL A 176 4.77 23.73 -11.62
N LEU A 177 5.17 22.53 -12.05
CA LEU A 177 5.35 22.19 -13.47
C LEU A 177 4.04 21.95 -14.21
N TYR A 178 3.06 21.33 -13.54
CA TYR A 178 1.74 21.00 -14.07
C TYR A 178 0.66 21.50 -13.11
N PRO A 179 0.37 22.81 -13.09
CA PRO A 179 -0.72 23.33 -12.30
C PRO A 179 -2.04 22.74 -12.80
N LEU A 180 -2.75 22.03 -11.93
CA LEU A 180 -4.07 21.51 -12.26
C LEU A 180 -5.01 22.70 -12.56
N PRO A 181 -5.81 22.62 -13.65
CA PRO A 181 -6.79 23.65 -13.97
C PRO A 181 -7.74 23.84 -12.78
N GLN A 182 -7.91 25.10 -12.36
CA GLN A 182 -8.87 25.47 -11.33
C GLN A 182 -10.27 25.40 -11.96
N PHE A 183 -10.97 24.29 -11.75
CA PHE A 183 -12.39 24.15 -12.11
C PHE A 183 -13.26 24.66 -10.98
#